data_AF-A0A2V1DUB7-F1
#
_entry.id   AF-A0A2V1DUB7-F1
#
_cell.length_a   1.000
_cell.length_b   1.000
_cell.length_c   1.000
_cell.angle_alpha   90.00
_cell.angle_beta   90.00
_cell.angle_gamma   90.00
#
_symmetry.space_group_name_H-M   'P 1'
#
loop_
_entity.id
_entity.type
_entity.pdbx_description
1 polymer ?
#
loop_
_entity_poly.entity_id
_entity_poly.type
_entity_poly.pdbx_seq_one_letter_code
_entity_poly.pdbx_strand_id
1 'polypeptide(L)'
;MGQGAPYGITPEARKNPKLKFLFKGSRLEDTDIIGDLGIVQSAASGDEIDRLDCSLGTPENALLIATCKLAGCYALFNEKIMFPRVGTLGTTSEKLRSDIGYLEKGSGGAVFGVGSIIWVGSMAWKKYNNYRNLMYCA
;
A
#
# COMPACT_ATOMS: atom_id res chain seq x y z
N MET A 1 17.86 4.59 8.09
CA MET A 1 16.65 4.38 7.28
C MET A 1 15.46 4.89 8.07
N GLY A 2 14.40 5.36 7.40
CA GLY A 2 13.17 5.78 8.06
C GLY A 2 12.44 4.62 8.73
N GLN A 3 11.43 4.94 9.55
CA GLN A 3 10.50 3.96 10.10
C GLN A 3 9.44 3.64 9.04
N GLY A 4 9.16 2.35 8.82
CA GLY A 4 8.09 1.89 7.96
C GLY A 4 6.73 2.05 8.65
N ALA A 5 5.65 1.90 7.89
CA ALA A 5 4.28 2.03 8.39
C ALA A 5 3.37 0.92 7.85
N PRO A 6 2.33 0.54 8.60
CA PRO A 6 1.29 -0.33 8.06
C PRO A 6 0.32 0.46 7.16
N TYR A 7 -0.43 -0.25 6.32
CA TYR A 7 -1.53 0.30 5.52
C TYR A 7 -2.84 0.30 6.30
N GLY A 8 -3.61 1.37 6.16
CA GLY A 8 -5.01 1.42 6.56
C GLY A 8 -5.91 1.02 5.39
N ILE A 9 -6.77 0.02 5.59
CA ILE A 9 -7.79 -0.38 4.61
C ILE A 9 -8.80 0.75 4.44
N THR A 10 -9.14 1.09 3.19
CA THR A 10 -10.12 2.14 2.93
C THR A 10 -11.55 1.65 3.20
N PRO A 11 -12.44 2.51 3.74
CA PRO A 11 -13.86 2.17 3.92
C PRO A 11 -14.55 1.78 2.59
N GLU A 12 -14.10 2.33 1.48
CA GLU A 12 -14.60 2.04 0.14
C GLU A 12 -14.24 0.61 -0.26
N ALA A 13 -13.01 0.15 0.02
CA ALA A 13 -12.58 -1.20 -0.29
C ALA A 13 -13.40 -2.26 0.45
N ARG A 14 -13.70 -2.02 1.73
CA ARG A 14 -14.56 -2.88 2.57
C ARG A 14 -15.94 -3.11 1.96
N LYS A 15 -16.51 -2.07 1.36
CA LYS A 15 -17.88 -2.07 0.83
C LYS A 15 -17.95 -2.51 -0.63
N ASN A 16 -16.81 -2.61 -1.31
CA ASN A 16 -16.77 -2.91 -2.73
C ASN A 16 -16.96 -4.42 -3.01
N PRO A 17 -18.04 -4.84 -3.69
CA PRO A 17 -18.28 -6.26 -3.97
C PRO A 17 -17.16 -6.92 -4.78
N LYS A 18 -16.46 -6.17 -5.65
CA LYS A 18 -15.35 -6.68 -6.46
C LYS A 18 -14.12 -7.06 -5.65
N LEU A 19 -13.96 -6.48 -4.45
CA LEU A 19 -12.84 -6.73 -3.56
C LEU A 19 -13.18 -7.72 -2.45
N LYS A 20 -14.43 -8.21 -2.41
CA LYS A 20 -14.88 -9.12 -1.35
C LYS A 20 -14.01 -10.37 -1.22
N PHE A 21 -13.46 -10.86 -2.33
CA PHE A 21 -12.57 -12.04 -2.34
C PHE A 21 -11.26 -11.80 -1.57
N LEU A 22 -10.75 -10.57 -1.49
CA LEU A 22 -9.53 -10.25 -0.74
C LEU A 22 -9.73 -10.39 0.77
N PHE A 23 -10.96 -10.17 1.24
CA PHE A 23 -11.30 -10.24 2.65
C PHE A 23 -11.87 -11.62 3.01
N LYS A 24 -12.70 -12.22 2.15
CA LYS A 24 -13.43 -13.46 2.44
C LYS A 24 -12.50 -14.60 2.85
N GLY A 25 -12.69 -15.14 4.05
CA GLY A 25 -11.91 -16.25 4.58
C GLY A 25 -10.49 -15.85 5.01
N SER A 26 -10.14 -14.57 4.89
CA SER A 26 -8.93 -14.00 5.48
C SER A 26 -9.24 -13.47 6.87
N ARG A 27 -8.22 -13.39 7.73
CA ARG A 27 -8.38 -12.72 9.03
C ARG A 27 -8.34 -11.19 8.93
N LEU A 28 -8.26 -10.63 7.71
CA LEU A 28 -8.43 -9.19 7.46
C LEU A 28 -9.89 -8.75 7.54
N GLU A 29 -10.86 -9.68 7.67
CA GLU A 29 -12.26 -9.35 7.95
C GLU A 29 -12.41 -8.56 9.26
N ASP A 30 -11.55 -8.81 10.24
CA ASP A 30 -11.66 -8.27 11.62
C ASP A 30 -10.64 -7.16 11.94
N THR A 31 -9.86 -6.68 10.97
CA THR A 31 -8.83 -5.64 11.19
C THR A 31 -8.75 -4.65 10.05
N ASP A 32 -8.64 -3.36 10.35
CA ASP A 32 -8.49 -2.29 9.35
C ASP A 32 -7.03 -2.00 8.97
N ILE A 33 -6.08 -2.78 9.47
CA ILE A 33 -4.65 -2.56 9.29
C ILE A 33 -4.01 -3.76 8.57
N ILE A 34 -3.11 -3.47 7.63
CA ILE A 34 -2.29 -4.44 6.91
C ILE A 34 -0.81 -4.07 7.15
N GLY A 35 -0.04 -5.02 7.65
CA GLY A 35 1.42 -5.00 7.55
C GLY A 35 2.11 -4.26 8.68
N ASP A 36 1.55 -4.28 9.89
CA ASP A 36 2.22 -3.81 11.12
C ASP A 36 3.25 -4.83 11.63
N LEU A 37 4.07 -5.33 10.69
CA LEU A 37 5.13 -6.30 10.90
C LEU A 37 6.04 -6.37 9.67
N GLY A 38 7.27 -6.80 9.89
CA GLY A 38 8.23 -7.06 8.83
C GLY A 38 9.65 -7.12 9.34
N ILE A 39 10.53 -7.78 8.58
CA ILE A 39 11.97 -7.82 8.90
C ILE A 39 12.62 -6.46 8.57
N VAL A 40 12.13 -5.80 7.53
CA VAL A 40 12.64 -4.51 7.06
C VAL A 40 11.76 -3.39 7.63
N GLN A 41 12.37 -2.44 8.34
CA GLN A 41 11.71 -1.28 8.97
C GLN A 41 10.46 -1.62 9.83
N SER A 42 10.34 -2.86 10.31
CA SER A 42 9.24 -3.35 11.15
C SER A 42 7.83 -3.23 10.56
N ALA A 43 7.69 -3.03 9.24
CA ALA A 43 6.39 -2.84 8.59
C ALA A 43 6.40 -3.27 7.12
N ALA A 44 5.22 -3.32 6.50
CA ALA A 44 5.06 -3.71 5.09
C ALA A 44 5.11 -2.54 4.09
N SER A 45 5.20 -1.30 4.56
CA SER A 45 5.41 -0.13 3.70
C SER A 45 6.59 0.72 4.15
N GLY A 46 7.45 1.08 3.21
CA GLY A 46 8.62 1.92 3.44
C GLY A 46 9.72 1.69 2.42
N ASP A 47 10.85 2.36 2.67
CA ASP A 47 11.99 2.50 1.76
C ASP A 47 11.58 3.17 0.43
N GLU A 48 11.14 2.40 -0.55
CA GLU A 48 10.55 2.87 -1.80
C GLU A 48 9.04 2.60 -1.83
N ILE A 49 8.27 3.60 -2.29
CA ILE A 49 6.81 3.56 -2.30
C ILE A 49 6.22 4.10 -3.61
N ASP A 50 5.07 3.54 -3.99
CA ASP A 50 4.27 3.95 -5.13
C ASP A 50 2.83 4.30 -4.70
N ARG A 51 2.19 5.19 -5.46
CA ARG A 51 0.79 5.59 -5.25
C ARG A 51 -0.03 5.41 -6.52
N LEU A 52 -1.33 5.24 -6.35
CA LEU A 52 -2.29 5.39 -7.45
C LEU A 52 -2.45 6.89 -7.76
N ASP A 53 -2.35 7.26 -9.05
CA ASP A 53 -2.47 8.64 -9.51
C ASP A 53 -3.01 8.71 -10.95
N CYS A 54 -4.29 9.06 -11.09
CA CYS A 54 -4.94 9.14 -12.40
C CYS A 54 -4.32 10.22 -13.30
N SER A 55 -3.74 11.28 -12.72
CA SER A 55 -3.05 12.32 -13.51
C SER A 55 -1.75 11.81 -14.15
N LEU A 56 -1.24 10.67 -13.67
CA LEU A 56 -0.04 10.01 -14.18
C LEU A 56 -0.35 8.70 -14.92
N GLY A 57 -1.62 8.43 -15.22
CA GLY A 57 -2.03 7.30 -16.05
C GLY A 57 -2.55 6.08 -15.29
N THR A 58 -2.74 6.15 -13.97
CA THR A 58 -3.57 5.14 -13.29
C THR A 58 -4.98 5.16 -13.90
N PRO A 59 -5.51 4.03 -14.37
CA PRO A 59 -6.87 4.00 -14.93
C PRO A 59 -7.93 4.35 -13.87
N GLU A 60 -8.98 5.05 -14.27
CA GLU A 60 -10.05 5.51 -13.36
C GLU A 60 -10.82 4.36 -12.69
N ASN A 61 -10.83 3.17 -13.30
CA ASN A 61 -11.43 1.97 -12.72
C ASN A 61 -10.51 1.22 -11.76
N ALA A 62 -9.30 1.73 -11.48
CA ALA A 62 -8.45 1.18 -10.42
C ALA A 62 -9.08 1.44 -9.04
N LEU A 63 -9.05 0.44 -8.19
CA LEU A 63 -9.62 0.46 -6.85
C LEU A 63 -8.49 0.59 -5.83
N LEU A 64 -8.57 1.61 -4.98
CA LEU A 64 -7.68 1.79 -3.83
C LEU A 64 -8.16 0.89 -2.68
N ILE A 65 -7.34 -0.08 -2.29
CA ILE A 65 -7.64 -1.05 -1.24
C ILE A 65 -7.21 -0.53 0.13
N ALA A 66 -5.96 -0.07 0.23
CA ALA A 66 -5.38 0.42 1.46
C ALA A 66 -4.31 1.48 1.15
N THR A 67 -4.07 2.39 2.07
CA THR A 67 -3.07 3.46 1.90
C THR A 67 -2.34 3.72 3.21
N CYS A 68 -1.10 4.22 3.13
CA CYS A 68 -0.39 4.74 4.29
C CYS A 68 0.39 6.01 3.95
N LYS A 69 0.47 6.92 4.91
CA LYS A 69 1.43 8.02 4.90
C LYS A 69 2.65 7.60 5.70
N LEU A 70 3.83 7.94 5.19
CA LEU A 70 5.08 7.74 5.91
C LEU A 70 5.60 9.06 6.46
N ALA A 71 6.15 9.01 7.67
CA ALA A 71 6.68 10.18 8.38
C ALA A 71 8.21 10.11 8.47
N GLY A 72 8.83 11.14 9.05
CA GLY A 72 10.27 11.19 9.23
C GLY A 72 11.01 11.63 7.96
N CYS A 73 12.00 10.84 7.51
CA CYS A 73 12.91 11.23 6.43
C CYS A 73 12.36 10.99 5.01
N TYR A 74 11.11 10.54 4.87
CA TYR A 74 10.51 10.35 3.55
C TYR A 74 10.20 11.70 2.91
N ALA A 75 10.62 11.85 1.64
CA ALA A 75 10.36 13.02 0.82
C ALA A 75 10.01 12.60 -0.61
N LEU A 76 9.35 13.49 -1.35
CA LEU A 76 9.11 13.28 -2.78
C LEU A 76 10.45 13.18 -3.53
N PHE A 77 10.55 12.17 -4.39
CA PHE A 77 11.71 11.96 -5.25
C PHE A 77 11.72 12.98 -6.43
N ASN A 78 12.89 13.23 -7.00
CA ASN A 78 13.13 14.35 -7.93
C ASN A 78 12.29 14.27 -9.22
N GLU A 79 11.85 13.09 -9.62
CA GLU A 79 10.96 12.85 -10.76
C GLU A 79 9.56 13.45 -10.53
N LYS A 80 9.21 13.77 -9.27
CA LYS A 80 7.97 14.45 -8.91
C LYS A 80 8.16 15.95 -8.68
N ILE A 81 9.41 16.42 -8.50
CA ILE A 81 9.73 17.80 -8.18
C ILE A 81 11.05 18.24 -8.82
N MET A 82 11.02 19.33 -9.59
CA MET A 82 12.23 19.86 -10.25
C MET A 82 13.35 20.26 -9.26
N PHE A 83 12.98 20.69 -8.05
CA PHE A 83 13.91 20.98 -6.96
C PHE A 83 13.19 20.87 -5.61
N PRO A 84 13.90 20.53 -4.51
CA PRO A 84 13.32 20.48 -3.17
C PRO A 84 12.68 21.81 -2.77
N ARG A 85 11.42 21.77 -2.32
CA ARG A 85 10.65 22.92 -1.85
C ARG A 85 9.92 22.57 -0.55
N VAL A 86 9.38 23.56 0.14
CA VAL A 86 8.48 23.33 1.28
C VAL A 86 7.30 22.46 0.83
N GLY A 87 6.86 21.53 1.69
CA GLY A 87 5.72 20.66 1.40
C GLY A 87 6.05 19.38 0.63
N THR A 88 7.30 18.92 0.66
CA THR A 88 7.73 17.67 -0.01
C THR A 88 7.93 16.50 0.94
N LEU A 89 7.94 16.74 2.26
CA LEU A 89 8.11 15.70 3.27
C LEU A 89 6.81 14.92 3.47
N GLY A 90 6.91 13.67 3.89
CA GLY A 90 5.76 12.79 4.10
C GLY A 90 4.73 13.30 5.11
N THR A 91 5.17 14.10 6.09
CA THR A 91 4.29 14.77 7.05
C THR A 91 3.54 15.98 6.46
N THR A 92 3.95 16.48 5.31
CA THR A 92 3.45 17.74 4.71
C THR A 92 2.90 17.59 3.29
N SER A 93 3.10 16.43 2.66
CA SER A 93 2.74 16.16 1.27
C SER A 93 1.74 15.03 1.16
N GLU A 94 0.55 15.32 0.64
CA GLU A 94 -0.47 14.32 0.31
C GLU A 94 -0.04 13.35 -0.81
N LYS A 95 1.00 13.72 -1.56
CA LYS A 95 1.55 12.91 -2.65
C LYS A 95 2.49 11.80 -2.16
N LEU A 96 2.96 11.89 -0.92
CA LEU A 96 3.84 10.89 -0.33
C LEU A 96 3.01 9.90 0.48
N ARG A 97 2.57 8.87 -0.22
CA ARG A 97 1.82 7.75 0.32
C ARG A 97 2.15 6.48 -0.45
N SER A 98 1.95 5.35 0.21
CA SER A 98 2.01 4.02 -0.40
C SER A 98 0.58 3.50 -0.56
N ASP A 99 0.21 3.06 -1.76
CA ASP A 99 -1.13 2.58 -2.06
C ASP A 99 -1.13 1.10 -2.47
N ILE A 100 -2.01 0.30 -1.85
CA ILE A 100 -2.39 -1.03 -2.34
C ILE A 100 -3.57 -0.84 -3.31
N GLY A 101 -3.40 -1.29 -4.54
CA GLY A 101 -4.37 -1.11 -5.62
C GLY A 101 -4.75 -2.40 -6.32
N TYR A 102 -5.98 -2.43 -6.85
CA TYR A 102 -6.46 -3.51 -7.70
C TYR A 102 -7.14 -2.94 -8.95
N LEU A 103 -6.82 -3.50 -10.11
CA LEU A 103 -7.30 -3.04 -11.40
C LEU A 103 -7.74 -4.24 -12.25
N GLU A 104 -9.03 -4.35 -12.50
CA GLU A 104 -9.54 -5.29 -13.50
C GLU A 104 -9.17 -4.82 -14.91
N LYS A 105 -8.79 -5.78 -15.75
CA LYS A 105 -8.53 -5.61 -17.18
C LYS A 105 -9.57 -6.40 -17.98
N GLY A 106 -9.63 -6.10 -19.28
CA GLY A 106 -10.46 -6.88 -20.21
C GLY A 106 -10.09 -8.37 -20.20
N SER A 107 -11.03 -9.21 -20.64
CA SER A 107 -10.83 -10.66 -20.80
C SER A 107 -10.55 -11.43 -19.51
N GLY A 108 -10.96 -10.90 -18.35
CA GLY A 108 -10.86 -11.59 -17.05
C GLY A 108 -9.51 -11.46 -16.35
N GLY A 109 -8.59 -10.64 -16.87
CA GLY A 109 -7.32 -10.35 -16.19
C GLY A 109 -7.46 -9.28 -15.10
N ALA A 110 -6.52 -9.23 -14.17
CA ALA A 110 -6.42 -8.16 -13.19
C ALA A 110 -4.95 -7.88 -12.81
N VAL A 111 -4.72 -6.69 -12.27
CA VAL A 111 -3.43 -6.26 -11.71
C VAL A 111 -3.64 -5.94 -10.23
N PHE A 112 -2.80 -6.51 -9.37
CA PHE A 112 -2.73 -6.20 -7.95
C PHE A 112 -1.35 -5.62 -7.65
N GLY A 113 -1.30 -4.47 -6.99
CA GLY A 113 -0.06 -3.79 -6.62
C GLY A 113 -0.06 -3.43 -5.15
N VAL A 114 1.07 -3.62 -4.47
CA VAL A 114 1.22 -3.39 -3.02
C VAL A 114 1.86 -2.06 -2.67
N GLY A 115 2.50 -1.40 -3.65
CA GLY A 115 3.00 -0.03 -3.48
C GLY A 115 4.26 0.12 -2.64
N SER A 116 4.95 -0.94 -2.21
CA SER A 116 6.22 -0.80 -1.47
C SER A 116 7.21 -1.93 -1.69
N ILE A 117 8.50 -1.57 -1.79
CA ILE A 117 9.61 -2.53 -1.93
C ILE A 117 9.78 -3.43 -0.70
N ILE A 118 9.46 -2.93 0.50
CA ILE A 118 9.68 -3.70 1.74
C ILE A 118 8.57 -4.69 2.06
N TRP A 119 7.48 -4.72 1.26
CA TRP A 119 6.40 -5.69 1.39
C TRP A 119 6.92 -7.14 1.43
N VAL A 120 7.91 -7.45 0.57
CA VAL A 120 8.57 -8.77 0.54
C VAL A 120 9.21 -9.15 1.88
N GLY A 121 9.76 -8.15 2.58
CA GLY A 121 10.36 -8.31 3.91
C GLY A 121 9.34 -8.65 5.00
N SER A 122 8.06 -8.44 4.74
CA SER A 122 6.98 -8.81 5.64
C SER A 122 6.45 -10.22 5.40
N MET A 123 6.59 -10.79 4.18
CA MET A 123 6.01 -12.10 3.84
C MET A 123 6.58 -13.27 4.64
N ALA A 124 7.89 -13.32 4.85
CA ALA A 124 8.54 -14.40 5.61
C ALA A 124 8.45 -14.22 7.14
N TRP A 125 7.81 -13.14 7.61
CA TRP A 125 7.73 -12.82 9.02
C TRP A 125 7.13 -13.96 9.86
N LYS A 126 7.77 -14.26 11.00
CA LYS A 126 7.37 -15.35 11.91
C LYS A 126 7.12 -16.69 11.19
N LYS A 127 8.01 -17.09 10.27
CA LYS A 127 7.89 -18.33 9.48
C LYS A 127 6.57 -18.38 8.70
N TYR A 128 6.22 -17.28 8.03
CA TYR A 128 4.97 -17.11 7.26
C TYR A 128 3.68 -17.15 8.11
N ASN A 129 3.79 -17.03 9.44
CA ASN A 129 2.64 -16.96 10.34
C ASN A 129 2.20 -15.50 10.55
N ASN A 130 1.86 -14.84 9.46
CA ASN A 130 1.55 -13.41 9.36
C ASN A 130 0.30 -13.14 8.50
N TYR A 131 -0.44 -14.19 8.10
CA TYR A 131 -1.72 -14.12 7.36
C TYR A 131 -2.82 -13.32 8.07
N ARG A 132 -2.58 -12.91 9.33
CA ARG A 132 -3.41 -11.97 10.09
C ARG A 132 -3.21 -10.51 9.71
N ASN A 133 -2.09 -10.18 9.06
CA ASN A 133 -1.68 -8.80 8.79
C ASN A 133 -1.18 -8.60 7.37
N LEU A 134 -1.18 -9.60 6.48
CA LEU A 134 -0.79 -9.43 5.08
C LEU A 134 -1.85 -10.02 4.14
N MET A 135 -2.02 -9.40 2.97
CA MET A 135 -2.78 -9.98 1.87
C MET A 135 -1.92 -10.98 1.12
N TYR A 136 -2.45 -12.20 0.95
CA TYR A 136 -1.90 -13.20 0.06
C TYR A 136 -2.87 -13.36 -1.11
N CYS A 137 -2.42 -13.13 -2.34
CA CYS A 137 -3.22 -13.50 -3.50
C CYS A 137 -3.44 -15.01 -3.48
N ALA A 138 -4.70 -15.42 -3.52
CA ALA A 138 -5.12 -16.80 -3.74
C ALA A 138 -5.06 -17.14 -5.22
#